data_AF-A0A2A7AVH7-F1
#
_entry.id   AF-A0A2A7AVH7-F1
#
_cell.length_a   1.000
_cell.length_b   1.000
_cell.length_c   1.000
_cell.angle_alpha   90.00
_cell.angle_beta   90.00
_cell.angle_gamma   90.00
#
_symmetry.space_group_name_H-M   'P 1'
#
loop_
_entity.id
_entity.type
_entity.pdbx_description
1 polymer ?
#
loop_
_entity_poly.entity_id
_entity_poly.type
_entity_poly.pdbx_seq_one_letter_code
_entity_poly.pdbx_strand_id
1 'polypeptide(L)'
;MERKSDKVRRLVADGDFKGALRIAKDFRLGITKEQSSTMTRAYECMVHGRFYKQLGYDLDEKIAEGVKILVGLYGRSEAHDLHQPVQ
;
A
#
# COMPACT_ATOMS: atom_id res chain seq x y z
N MET A 1 -15.90 16.17 -2.95
CA MET A 1 -15.61 15.18 -1.89
C MET A 1 -14.32 14.47 -2.28
N GLU A 2 -13.28 14.50 -1.45
CA GLU A 2 -12.03 13.77 -1.72
C GLU A 2 -12.29 12.27 -1.60
N ARG A 3 -11.86 11.46 -2.59
CA ARG A 3 -11.94 10.00 -2.46
C ARG A 3 -10.78 9.51 -1.61
N LYS A 4 -10.97 8.38 -0.91
CA LYS A 4 -9.89 7.76 -0.14
C LYS A 4 -8.66 7.43 -1.02
N SER A 5 -8.89 7.10 -2.28
CA SER A 5 -7.82 6.86 -3.27
C SER A 5 -7.02 8.13 -3.59
N ASP A 6 -7.66 9.29 -3.72
CA ASP A 6 -6.99 10.58 -3.95
C ASP A 6 -6.09 10.94 -2.76
N LYS A 7 -6.58 10.69 -1.55
CA LYS A 7 -5.79 10.84 -0.32
C LYS A 7 -4.56 9.94 -0.31
N VAL A 8 -4.69 8.68 -0.73
CA VAL A 8 -3.56 7.74 -0.84
C VAL A 8 -2.52 8.26 -1.85
N ARG A 9 -2.95 8.73 -3.02
CA ARG A 9 -2.04 9.32 -4.03
C ARG A 9 -1.27 10.51 -3.47
N ARG A 10 -1.95 11.41 -2.74
CA ARG A 10 -1.28 12.55 -2.08
C ARG A 10 -0.24 12.10 -1.06
N LEU A 11 -0.56 11.11 -0.23
CA LEU A 11 0.37 10.57 0.78
C LEU A 11 1.57 9.86 0.13
N VAL A 12 1.36 9.16 -0.98
CA VAL A 12 2.45 8.55 -1.77
C VAL A 12 3.36 9.62 -2.36
N ALA A 13 2.80 10.70 -2.92
CA ALA A 13 3.57 11.81 -3.46
C ALA A 13 4.35 12.59 -2.39
N ASP A 14 3.82 12.68 -1.18
CA ASP A 14 4.45 13.29 0.00
C ASP A 14 5.54 12.40 0.62
N GLY A 15 5.61 11.12 0.24
CA GLY A 15 6.51 10.13 0.82
C GLY A 15 6.02 9.53 2.15
N ASP A 16 4.81 9.85 2.60
CA ASP A 16 4.18 9.22 3.77
C ASP A 16 3.60 7.84 3.41
N PHE A 17 4.50 6.88 3.20
CA PHE A 17 4.14 5.51 2.86
C PHE A 17 3.40 4.80 3.99
N LYS A 18 3.70 5.12 5.26
CA LYS A 18 3.00 4.53 6.40
C LYS A 18 1.54 4.96 6.43
N GLY A 19 1.28 6.25 6.23
CA GLY A 19 -0.07 6.81 6.14
C GLY A 19 -0.83 6.27 4.94
N ALA A 20 -0.16 6.14 3.79
CA ALA A 20 -0.74 5.59 2.57
C ALA A 20 -1.11 4.10 2.72
N LEU A 21 -0.19 3.25 3.20
CA LEU A 21 -0.43 1.82 3.43
C LEU A 21 -1.56 1.58 4.43
N ARG A 22 -1.67 2.42 5.47
CA ARG A 22 -2.74 2.35 6.47
C ARG A 22 -4.14 2.42 5.84
N ILE A 23 -4.29 3.19 4.76
CA ILE A 23 -5.57 3.38 4.07
C ILE A 23 -5.72 2.35 2.95
N ALA A 24 -4.67 2.14 2.17
CA ALA A 24 -4.70 1.28 0.98
C ALA A 24 -4.96 -0.20 1.31
N LYS A 25 -4.54 -0.68 2.50
CA LYS A 25 -4.77 -2.07 2.92
C LYS A 25 -6.26 -2.46 2.98
N ASP A 26 -7.14 -1.49 3.23
CA ASP A 26 -8.59 -1.70 3.36
C ASP A 26 -9.34 -1.61 2.02
N PHE A 27 -8.66 -1.30 0.91
CA PHE A 27 -9.29 -1.26 -0.40
C PHE A 27 -9.62 -2.67 -0.90
N ARG A 28 -10.77 -2.79 -1.57
CA ARG A 28 -11.27 -4.06 -2.11
C ARG A 28 -11.39 -4.08 -3.62
N LEU A 29 -11.50 -2.91 -4.24
CA LEU A 29 -11.67 -2.76 -5.69
C LEU A 29 -10.33 -2.38 -6.30
N GLY A 30 -9.98 -3.02 -7.43
CA GLY A 30 -8.77 -2.70 -8.20
C GLY A 30 -7.46 -3.25 -7.63
N ILE A 31 -7.50 -4.08 -6.57
CA ILE A 31 -6.31 -4.75 -6.01
C ILE A 31 -6.57 -6.23 -5.77
N THR A 32 -5.55 -7.06 -5.98
CA THR A 32 -5.64 -8.49 -5.68
C THR A 32 -5.52 -8.73 -4.17
N LYS A 33 -5.99 -9.90 -3.70
CA LYS A 33 -5.84 -10.31 -2.29
C LYS A 33 -4.36 -10.39 -1.88
N GLU A 34 -3.50 -10.82 -2.80
CA GLU A 34 -2.05 -10.89 -2.55
C GLU A 34 -1.47 -9.49 -2.37
N GLN A 35 -1.80 -8.54 -3.26
CA GLN A 35 -1.38 -7.14 -3.12
C GLN A 35 -1.85 -6.51 -1.82
N SER A 36 -3.13 -6.72 -1.46
CA SER A 36 -3.70 -6.26 -0.19
C SER A 36 -2.96 -6.87 1.01
N SER A 37 -2.66 -8.17 0.98
CA SER A 37 -1.93 -8.86 2.04
C SER A 37 -0.50 -8.34 2.19
N THR A 38 0.21 -8.11 1.09
CA THR A 38 1.58 -7.57 1.10
C THR A 38 1.61 -6.14 1.63
N MET A 39 0.68 -5.27 1.20
CA MET A 39 0.58 -3.91 1.75
C MET A 39 0.22 -3.90 3.24
N THR A 40 -0.65 -4.83 3.68
CA THR A 40 -1.00 -5.00 5.10
C THR A 40 0.23 -5.39 5.91
N ARG A 41 0.98 -6.40 5.44
CA ARG A 41 2.19 -6.87 6.11
C ARG A 41 3.26 -5.78 6.20
N ALA A 42 3.44 -4.99 5.14
CA ALA A 42 4.35 -3.85 5.17
C ALA A 42 3.95 -2.82 6.23
N TYR A 43 2.66 -2.48 6.32
CA TYR A 43 2.16 -1.60 7.38
C TYR A 43 2.38 -2.19 8.78
N GLU A 44 2.11 -3.48 8.96
CA GLU A 44 2.33 -4.17 10.24
C GLU A 44 3.81 -4.23 10.61
N CYS A 45 4.72 -4.40 9.65
CA CYS A 45 6.16 -4.33 9.89
C CYS A 45 6.59 -2.93 10.34
N MET A 46 5.96 -1.86 9.83
CA MET A 46 6.23 -0.48 10.27
C MET A 46 5.67 -0.15 11.67
N VAL A 47 4.58 -0.81 12.09
CA VAL A 47 3.89 -0.51 13.37
C VAL A 47 4.32 -1.48 14.49
N HIS A 48 4.50 -2.74 14.14
CA HIS A 48 4.79 -3.86 15.04
C HIS A 48 6.12 -4.54 14.69
N GLY A 49 7.09 -3.79 14.15
CA GLY A 49 8.37 -4.34 13.66
C GLY A 49 9.10 -5.23 14.66
N ARG A 50 9.05 -4.93 15.96
CA ARG A 50 9.65 -5.79 17.00
C ARG A 50 9.11 -7.22 16.97
N PHE A 51 7.81 -7.39 16.80
CA PHE A 51 7.16 -8.71 16.75
C PHE A 51 7.59 -9.48 15.50
N TYR A 52 7.53 -8.84 14.32
CA TYR A 52 7.92 -9.49 13.07
C TYR A 52 9.42 -9.81 13.01
N LYS A 53 10.27 -8.94 13.57
CA LYS A 53 11.71 -9.20 13.69
C LYS A 53 12.00 -10.42 14.57
N GLN A 54 11.25 -10.59 15.67
CA GLN A 54 11.37 -11.79 16.52
C GLN A 54 10.92 -13.08 15.81
N LEU A 55 9.98 -12.98 14.87
CA LEU A 55 9.56 -14.08 14.01
C LEU A 55 10.56 -14.37 12.86
N GLY A 56 11.65 -13.62 12.76
CA GLY A 56 12.69 -13.80 11.74
C GLY A 56 12.40 -13.11 10.41
N TYR A 57 11.46 -12.16 10.36
CA TYR A 57 11.21 -11.38 9.14
C TYR A 57 12.28 -10.31 8.95
N ASP A 58 12.68 -10.12 7.68
CA ASP A 58 13.37 -8.91 7.25
C ASP A 58 12.35 -7.78 7.09
N LEU A 59 12.39 -6.82 8.02
CA LEU A 59 11.43 -5.72 8.02
C LEU A 59 11.61 -4.81 6.80
N ASP A 60 12.86 -4.51 6.44
CA ASP A 60 13.19 -3.61 5.34
C ASP A 60 12.73 -4.21 4.00
N GLU A 61 12.94 -5.51 3.80
CA GLU A 61 12.43 -6.24 2.63
C GLU A 61 10.90 -6.17 2.55
N LYS A 62 10.18 -6.52 3.63
CA LYS A 62 8.71 -6.54 3.62
C LYS A 62 8.10 -5.15 3.51
N ILE A 63 8.75 -4.14 4.07
CA ILE A 63 8.37 -2.75 3.86
C ILE A 63 8.57 -2.36 2.40
N ALA A 64 9.73 -2.65 1.81
CA ALA A 64 10.03 -2.31 0.42
C ALA A 64 9.07 -2.99 -0.57
N GLU A 65 8.74 -4.27 -0.35
CA GLU A 65 7.76 -5.01 -1.15
C GLU A 65 6.38 -4.32 -1.15
N GLY A 66 5.87 -3.96 0.02
CA GLY A 66 4.58 -3.28 0.13
C GLY A 66 4.59 -1.86 -0.46
N VAL A 67 5.67 -1.10 -0.25
CA VAL A 67 5.84 0.24 -0.82
C VAL A 67 5.91 0.16 -2.34
N LYS A 68 6.60 -0.82 -2.92
CA LYS A 68 6.67 -1.03 -4.37
C LYS A 68 5.29 -1.25 -4.98
N ILE A 69 4.45 -2.07 -4.35
CA ILE A 69 3.07 -2.30 -4.78
C ILE A 69 2.25 -1.01 -4.67
N LEU A 70 2.32 -0.33 -3.53
CA LEU A 70 1.61 0.92 -3.28
C LEU A 70 1.95 1.99 -4.32
N VAL A 71 3.25 2.20 -4.60
CA VAL A 71 3.72 3.15 -5.61
C VAL A 71 3.35 2.70 -7.03
N GLY A 72 3.39 1.40 -7.33
CA GLY A 72 2.97 0.88 -8.62
C GLY A 72 1.48 1.09 -8.93
N LEU A 73 0.64 1.09 -7.89
CA LEU A 73 -0.81 1.30 -7.96
C LEU A 73 -1.20 2.78 -7.90
N TYR A 74 -0.56 3.58 -7.03
CA TYR A 74 -1.01 4.94 -6.70
C TYR A 74 0.07 6.03 -6.93
N GLY A 75 1.28 5.66 -7.32
CA GLY A 75 2.39 6.59 -7.59
C GLY A 75 2.45 7.08 -9.04
N ARG A 76 1.68 6.50 -9.96
CA ARG A 76 1.55 7.00 -11.34
C ARG A 76 0.45 8.07 -11.38
N SER A 77 0.79 9.26 -11.86
CA SER A 77 -0.16 10.33 -12.17
C SER A 77 -1.27 9.82 -13.10
N GLU A 78 -2.46 10.42 -13.00
CA GLU A 78 -3.82 10.01 -13.44
C GLU A 78 -4.04 9.38 -14.84
N ALA A 79 -3.00 9.21 -15.66
CA ALA A 79 -3.08 8.70 -17.02
C ALA A 79 -3.22 7.16 -17.15
N HIS A 80 -3.18 6.40 -16.04
CA HIS A 80 -3.21 4.93 -16.10
C HIS A 80 -4.12 4.32 -15.02
N ASP A 81 -5.26 4.95 -14.74
CA ASP A 81 -6.30 4.37 -13.88
C ASP A 81 -6.94 3.16 -14.61
N LEU A 82 -6.50 1.96 -14.27
CA LEU A 82 -7.22 0.70 -14.50
C LEU A 82 -8.45 0.65 -13.57
N HIS A 83 -9.37 1.57 -13.79
CA HIS A 83 -10.76 1.48 -13.37
C HIS A 83 -11.60 1.13 -14.60
N GLN A 84 -11.25 0.04 -15.29
CA GLN A 84 -12.22 -0.61 -16.15
C GLN A 84 -13.09 -1.50 -15.25
N PRO A 85 -14.42 -1.26 -15.17
CA PRO A 85 -15.30 -2.26 -14.60
C PRO A 85 -15.14 -3.54 -15.40
N VAL A 86 -14.91 -4.67 -14.72
CA VAL A 86 -15.10 -6.00 -15.32
C VAL A 86 -16.51 -6.02 -15.90
N GLN A 87 -16.60 -6.16 -17.22
CA GLN A 87 -17.86 -6.41 -17.94
C GLN A 87 -18.39 -7.80 -17.59
#